data_AF-A0A238D954-F1
#
_entry.id   AF-A0A238D954-F1
#
_cell.length_a   1.000
_cell.length_b   1.000
_cell.length_c   1.000
_cell.angle_alpha   90.00
_cell.angle_beta   90.00
_cell.angle_gamma   90.00
#
_symmetry.space_group_name_H-M   'P 1'
#
loop_
_entity.id
_entity.type
_entity.pdbx_description
1 polymer ?
#
loop_
_entity_poly.entity_id
_entity_poly.type
_entity_poly.pdbx_seq_one_letter_code
_entity_poly.pdbx_strand_id
1 'polypeptide(L)'
;MRNGPAWNETLLIITYDEHGGCYDHVPPPTDAVPPDHSVGEYRFDFTRFGVRVPTVLVSPRIKAGTVFRVPEGTMPLDHTSILKTVERRWKLPPLTQRDAAAPDVGAVLTLAEPRTDDPLAGVQAPTAKEANPAANMPSHLQRVYAELVAQLPIPDAQGGGHHEMPALRTSKDYESYIQERTAAWKASETAR
;
A
#
# COMPACT_ATOMS: atom_id res chain seq x y z
N MET A 1 20.08 2.47 7.57
CA MET A 1 20.18 1.15 6.92
C MET A 1 21.48 0.98 6.15
N ARG A 2 21.72 1.71 5.04
CA ARG A 2 22.97 1.62 4.25
C ARG A 2 24.25 1.89 5.05
N ASN A 3 24.21 2.87 5.96
CA ASN A 3 25.35 3.19 6.84
C ASN A 3 25.44 2.26 8.07
N GLY A 4 24.57 1.27 8.18
CA GLY A 4 24.56 0.32 9.29
C GLY A 4 25.56 -0.82 9.06
N PRO A 5 26.06 -1.46 10.13
CA PRO A 5 27.08 -2.49 10.03
C PRO A 5 26.64 -3.74 9.24
N ALA A 6 25.33 -4.02 9.17
CA ALA A 6 24.77 -5.21 8.51
C ALA A 6 24.38 -4.99 7.02
N TRP A 7 24.65 -3.83 6.43
CA TRP A 7 24.20 -3.50 5.06
C TRP A 7 24.59 -4.55 4.02
N ASN A 8 25.83 -5.05 4.09
CA ASN A 8 26.39 -6.04 3.17
C ASN A 8 25.71 -7.42 3.24
N GLU A 9 24.89 -7.65 4.27
CA GLU A 9 24.17 -8.90 4.53
C GLU A 9 22.66 -8.71 4.47
N THR A 10 22.18 -7.53 4.06
CA THR A 10 20.76 -7.20 4.08
C THR A 10 20.13 -7.30 2.69
N LEU A 11 18.92 -7.86 2.65
CA LEU A 11 17.97 -7.73 1.55
C LEU A 11 16.74 -6.97 2.06
N LEU A 12 16.53 -5.75 1.56
CA LEU A 12 15.30 -4.99 1.77
C LEU A 12 14.32 -5.34 0.66
N ILE A 13 13.09 -5.67 1.03
CA ILE A 13 11.99 -5.92 0.11
C ILE A 13 10.96 -4.82 0.34
N ILE A 14 10.70 -4.01 -0.69
CA ILE A 14 9.64 -3.01 -0.70
C ILE A 14 8.55 -3.53 -1.63
N THR A 15 7.35 -3.72 -1.11
CA THR A 15 6.20 -4.22 -1.86
C THR A 15 4.93 -3.53 -1.40
N TYR A 16 3.81 -3.84 -2.04
CA TYR A 16 2.49 -3.34 -1.71
C TYR A 16 1.59 -4.51 -1.37
N ASP A 17 0.70 -4.34 -0.40
CA ASP A 17 -0.30 -5.34 -0.03
C ASP A 17 -1.36 -5.51 -1.14
N GLU A 18 -1.72 -4.41 -1.82
CA GLU A 18 -2.65 -4.39 -2.95
C GLU A 18 -2.20 -3.50 -4.12
N HIS A 19 -2.86 -3.66 -5.27
CA HIS A 19 -2.56 -2.92 -6.50
C HIS A 19 -3.02 -1.45 -6.50
N GLY A 20 -3.96 -1.07 -5.62
CA GLY A 20 -4.36 0.32 -5.37
C GLY A 20 -5.00 1.09 -6.53
N GLY A 21 -5.31 0.45 -7.66
CA GLY A 21 -5.80 1.13 -8.88
C GLY A 21 -6.85 0.33 -9.63
N CYS A 22 -7.45 0.91 -10.65
CA CYS A 22 -8.53 0.25 -11.40
C CYS A 22 -8.03 -0.56 -12.62
N TYR A 23 -6.73 -0.53 -12.92
CA TYR A 23 -6.21 -1.11 -14.16
C TYR A 23 -4.74 -1.55 -14.07
N ASP A 24 -4.48 -2.77 -14.53
CA ASP A 24 -3.18 -3.27 -14.97
C ASP A 24 -3.41 -3.95 -16.34
N HIS A 25 -2.45 -3.82 -17.27
CA HIS A 25 -2.59 -4.39 -18.61
C HIS A 25 -2.36 -5.91 -18.67
N VAL A 26 -1.81 -6.51 -17.61
CA VAL A 26 -1.60 -7.95 -17.51
C VAL A 26 -2.74 -8.55 -16.69
N PRO A 27 -3.54 -9.47 -17.29
CA PRO A 27 -4.53 -10.23 -16.55
C PRO A 27 -3.86 -11.01 -15.41
N PRO A 28 -4.48 -11.08 -14.21
CA PRO A 28 -3.99 -11.93 -13.14
C PRO A 28 -3.83 -13.39 -13.61
N PRO A 29 -2.66 -14.01 -13.39
CA PRO A 29 -2.47 -15.41 -13.73
C PRO A 29 -3.46 -16.33 -12.99
N THR A 30 -3.77 -17.45 -13.62
CA THR A 30 -4.55 -18.56 -13.04
C THR A 30 -3.61 -19.60 -12.45
N ASP A 31 -4.18 -20.70 -11.92
CA ASP A 31 -3.45 -21.88 -11.46
C ASP A 31 -2.54 -21.64 -10.24
N ALA A 32 -2.93 -20.67 -9.41
CA ALA A 32 -2.33 -20.52 -8.09
C ALA A 32 -2.66 -21.74 -7.23
N VAL A 33 -1.69 -22.24 -6.47
CA VAL A 33 -1.96 -23.28 -5.46
C VAL A 33 -2.78 -22.66 -4.33
N PRO A 34 -3.96 -23.20 -3.98
CA PRO A 34 -4.71 -22.75 -2.81
C PRO A 34 -3.90 -22.98 -1.53
N PRO A 35 -4.00 -22.12 -0.50
CA PRO A 35 -3.26 -22.32 0.74
C PRO A 35 -3.64 -23.63 1.44
N ASP A 36 -4.92 -23.98 1.40
CA ASP A 36 -5.52 -25.16 2.00
C ASP A 36 -6.86 -25.50 1.30
N HIS A 37 -7.74 -26.26 1.97
CA HIS A 37 -9.07 -26.64 1.45
C HIS A 37 -10.18 -25.64 1.81
N SER A 38 -9.84 -24.44 2.29
CA SER A 38 -10.84 -23.43 2.62
C SER A 38 -11.47 -22.82 1.37
N VAL A 39 -12.72 -22.38 1.53
CA VAL A 39 -13.47 -21.68 0.49
C VAL A 39 -13.77 -20.28 1.01
N GLY A 40 -13.31 -19.27 0.29
CA GLY A 40 -13.50 -17.86 0.61
C GLY A 40 -14.91 -17.37 0.30
N GLU A 41 -15.12 -16.07 0.54
CA GLU A 41 -16.39 -15.38 0.23
C GLU A 41 -16.76 -15.58 -1.25
N TYR A 42 -18.05 -15.67 -1.55
CA TYR A 42 -18.57 -15.92 -2.91
C TYR A 42 -18.00 -17.17 -3.60
N ARG A 43 -17.62 -18.20 -2.82
CA ARG A 43 -17.01 -19.44 -3.31
C ARG A 43 -15.63 -19.25 -3.94
N PHE A 44 -14.88 -18.25 -3.47
CA PHE A 44 -13.52 -18.03 -3.93
C PHE A 44 -12.62 -19.21 -3.52
N ASP A 45 -12.09 -19.93 -4.49
CA ASP A 45 -11.35 -21.19 -4.28
C ASP A 45 -9.82 -21.02 -4.15
N PHE A 46 -9.35 -19.76 -4.18
CA PHE A 46 -7.94 -19.41 -4.12
C PHE A 46 -7.08 -20.08 -5.23
N THR A 47 -7.65 -20.42 -6.39
CA THR A 47 -6.89 -20.97 -7.53
C THR A 47 -6.35 -19.90 -8.48
N ARG A 48 -6.50 -18.61 -8.13
CA ARG A 48 -6.03 -17.47 -8.93
C ARG A 48 -5.15 -16.54 -8.13
N PHE A 49 -4.29 -15.82 -8.85
CA PHE A 49 -3.51 -14.72 -8.32
C PHE A 49 -4.33 -13.41 -8.28
N GLY A 50 -3.78 -12.44 -7.54
CA GLY A 50 -4.25 -11.05 -7.55
C GLY A 50 -3.68 -10.26 -8.73
N VAL A 51 -4.09 -8.99 -8.83
CA VAL A 51 -3.46 -8.03 -9.75
C VAL A 51 -2.02 -7.79 -9.33
N ARG A 52 -1.15 -7.49 -10.31
CA ARG A 52 0.27 -7.23 -10.02
C ARG A 52 0.43 -6.04 -9.07
N VAL A 53 1.43 -6.17 -8.21
CA VAL A 53 1.93 -5.09 -7.36
C VAL A 53 3.40 -4.82 -7.70
N PRO A 54 3.86 -3.57 -7.61
CA PRO A 54 5.27 -3.28 -7.77
C PRO A 54 6.06 -3.84 -6.58
N THR A 55 7.21 -4.45 -6.86
CA THR A 55 8.14 -4.93 -5.84
C THR A 55 9.56 -4.48 -6.19
N VAL A 56 10.26 -3.91 -5.23
CA VAL A 56 11.65 -3.46 -5.35
C VAL A 56 12.52 -4.22 -4.34
N LEU A 57 13.58 -4.83 -4.84
CA LEU A 57 14.57 -5.55 -4.05
C LEU A 57 15.84 -4.72 -3.96
N VAL A 58 16.28 -4.41 -2.73
CA VAL A 58 17.45 -3.57 -2.50
C VAL A 58 18.47 -4.32 -1.65
N SER A 59 19.65 -4.56 -2.23
CA SER A 59 20.79 -5.17 -1.56
C SER A 59 22.08 -4.81 -2.32
N PRO A 60 23.23 -4.63 -1.64
CA PRO A 60 24.50 -4.45 -2.33
C PRO A 60 24.95 -5.74 -3.06
N ARG A 61 24.31 -6.88 -2.81
CA ARG A 61 24.56 -8.15 -3.50
C ARG A 61 23.79 -8.33 -4.80
N ILE A 62 23.03 -7.31 -5.22
CA ILE A 62 22.29 -7.30 -6.50
C ILE A 62 23.04 -6.46 -7.53
N LYS A 63 23.23 -7.00 -8.73
CA LYS A 63 23.84 -6.27 -9.85
C LYS A 63 23.02 -5.02 -10.21
N ALA A 64 23.70 -3.92 -10.54
CA ALA A 64 23.05 -2.67 -10.95
C ALA A 64 22.13 -2.88 -12.16
N GLY A 65 20.95 -2.27 -12.13
CA GLY A 65 19.99 -2.33 -13.24
C GLY A 65 19.34 -3.70 -13.44
N THR A 66 19.35 -4.59 -12.44
CA THR A 66 18.72 -5.91 -12.54
C THR A 66 17.21 -5.78 -12.59
N VAL A 67 16.60 -6.38 -13.62
CA VAL A 67 15.16 -6.67 -13.64
C VAL A 67 14.97 -8.16 -13.44
N PHE A 68 14.56 -8.55 -12.24
CA PHE A 68 14.42 -9.94 -11.86
C PHE A 68 13.07 -10.51 -12.31
N ARG A 69 13.08 -11.69 -12.92
CA ARG A 69 11.91 -12.47 -13.32
C ARG A 69 12.19 -13.95 -13.09
N VAL A 70 11.15 -14.69 -12.74
CA VAL A 70 11.18 -16.16 -12.81
C VAL A 70 11.12 -16.61 -14.28
N PRO A 71 11.55 -17.84 -14.60
CA PRO A 71 11.43 -18.38 -15.95
C PRO A 71 9.98 -18.32 -16.47
N GLU A 72 9.83 -18.09 -17.76
CA GLU A 72 8.51 -18.04 -18.39
C GLU A 72 7.81 -19.40 -18.27
N GLY A 73 6.51 -19.38 -18.00
CA GLY A 73 5.70 -20.58 -17.81
C GLY A 73 5.85 -21.27 -16.45
N THR A 74 6.63 -20.72 -15.52
CA THR A 74 6.69 -21.20 -14.13
C THR A 74 5.78 -20.39 -13.21
N MET A 75 5.61 -20.88 -11.99
CA MET A 75 4.90 -20.16 -10.93
C MET A 75 5.42 -18.71 -10.80
N PRO A 76 4.56 -17.69 -10.88
CA PRO A 76 4.98 -16.30 -10.72
C PRO A 76 5.42 -16.00 -9.29
N LEU A 77 6.10 -14.87 -9.10
CA LEU A 77 6.32 -14.30 -7.76
C LEU A 77 4.99 -13.71 -7.27
N ASP A 78 4.61 -14.04 -6.04
CA ASP A 78 3.47 -13.45 -5.33
C ASP A 78 3.89 -12.99 -3.92
N HIS A 79 2.95 -12.53 -3.10
CA HIS A 79 3.25 -12.12 -1.72
C HIS A 79 3.88 -13.24 -0.89
N THR A 80 3.53 -14.50 -1.16
CA THR A 80 4.09 -15.65 -0.44
C THR A 80 5.52 -15.99 -0.87
N SER A 81 6.02 -15.42 -1.97
CA SER A 81 7.46 -15.47 -2.30
C SER A 81 8.36 -14.82 -1.23
N ILE A 82 7.82 -13.86 -0.45
CA ILE A 82 8.53 -13.29 0.69
C ILE A 82 8.65 -14.34 1.80
N LEU A 83 7.55 -15.04 2.12
CA LEU A 83 7.56 -16.16 3.07
C LEU A 83 8.52 -17.24 2.61
N LYS A 84 8.47 -17.63 1.33
CA LYS A 84 9.39 -18.60 0.76
C LYS A 84 10.86 -18.22 0.93
N THR A 85 11.17 -16.94 0.74
CA THR A 85 12.54 -16.42 0.91
C THR A 85 13.00 -16.54 2.37
N VAL A 86 12.11 -16.25 3.33
CA VAL A 86 12.37 -16.44 4.77
C VAL A 86 12.54 -17.92 5.10
N GLU A 87 11.64 -18.79 4.65
CA GLU A 87 11.73 -20.24 4.82
C GLU A 87 13.08 -20.78 4.35
N ARG A 88 13.50 -20.39 3.14
CA ARG A 88 14.79 -20.80 2.57
C ARG A 88 15.96 -20.30 3.38
N ARG A 89 15.93 -19.04 3.82
CA ARG A 89 17.04 -18.42 4.56
C ARG A 89 17.26 -19.07 5.91
N TRP A 90 16.20 -19.39 6.65
CA TRP A 90 16.28 -19.93 8.01
C TRP A 90 15.93 -21.42 8.12
N LYS A 91 15.74 -22.11 6.99
CA LYS A 91 15.36 -23.53 6.91
C LYS A 91 14.08 -23.82 7.70
N LEU A 92 13.09 -22.94 7.57
CA LEU A 92 11.78 -23.11 8.21
C LEU A 92 10.85 -23.91 7.28
N PRO A 93 9.91 -24.68 7.86
CA PRO A 93 8.85 -25.32 7.08
C PRO A 93 7.88 -24.27 6.51
N PRO A 94 7.20 -24.56 5.39
CA PRO A 94 6.12 -23.71 4.89
C PRO A 94 4.92 -23.73 5.84
N LEU A 95 4.12 -22.66 5.80
CA LEU A 95 2.90 -22.51 6.60
C LEU A 95 1.68 -23.12 5.91
N THR A 96 1.63 -23.09 4.57
CA THR A 96 0.51 -23.54 3.74
C THR A 96 1.00 -24.27 2.47
N GLN A 97 0.09 -24.68 1.59
CA GLN A 97 0.48 -25.21 0.27
C GLN A 97 0.91 -24.10 -0.71
N ARG A 98 0.47 -22.85 -0.48
CA ARG A 98 0.74 -21.73 -1.39
C ARG A 98 2.19 -21.25 -1.30
N ASP A 99 2.66 -20.93 -0.10
CA ASP A 99 4.06 -20.60 0.17
C ASP A 99 4.99 -21.81 -0.07
N ALA A 100 4.51 -23.04 0.16
CA ALA A 100 5.25 -24.24 -0.25
C ALA A 100 5.54 -24.27 -1.76
N ALA A 101 4.57 -23.86 -2.60
CA ALA A 101 4.68 -23.83 -4.06
C ALA A 101 5.33 -22.56 -4.62
N ALA A 102 5.36 -21.46 -3.86
CA ALA A 102 5.90 -20.19 -4.32
C ALA A 102 7.41 -20.26 -4.63
N PRO A 103 7.90 -19.45 -5.59
CA PRO A 103 9.32 -19.21 -5.78
C PRO A 103 9.87 -18.24 -4.73
N ASP A 104 11.16 -18.35 -4.35
CA ASP A 104 11.86 -17.32 -3.57
C ASP A 104 12.56 -16.29 -4.49
N VAL A 105 13.04 -15.19 -3.89
CA VAL A 105 13.81 -14.16 -4.61
C VAL A 105 15.33 -14.32 -4.47
N GLY A 106 15.82 -15.37 -3.82
CA GLY A 106 17.24 -15.53 -3.48
C GLY A 106 18.16 -15.53 -4.72
N ALA A 107 17.66 -16.03 -5.86
CA ALA A 107 18.40 -16.05 -7.13
C ALA A 107 18.78 -14.64 -7.65
N VAL A 108 18.16 -13.57 -7.15
CA VAL A 108 18.53 -12.18 -7.52
C VAL A 108 19.88 -11.75 -6.92
N LEU A 109 20.35 -12.41 -5.86
CA LEU A 109 21.57 -12.07 -5.12
C LEU A 109 22.81 -12.64 -5.84
N THR A 110 23.07 -12.16 -7.06
CA THR A 110 24.06 -12.76 -7.96
C THR A 110 25.51 -12.38 -7.66
N LEU A 111 25.76 -11.39 -6.81
CA LEU A 111 27.13 -10.90 -6.55
C LEU A 111 27.75 -11.59 -5.32
N ALA A 112 28.94 -12.16 -5.55
CA ALA A 112 29.78 -12.72 -4.49
C ALA A 112 30.24 -11.63 -3.52
N GLU A 113 30.65 -10.48 -4.06
CA GLU A 113 31.08 -9.31 -3.29
C GLU A 113 30.01 -8.20 -3.30
N PRO A 114 29.69 -7.58 -2.15
CA PRO A 114 28.79 -6.44 -2.08
C PRO A 114 29.31 -5.24 -2.87
N ARG A 115 28.42 -4.61 -3.64
CA ARG A 115 28.67 -3.33 -4.30
C ARG A 115 28.91 -2.22 -3.28
N THR A 116 29.85 -1.33 -3.61
CA THR A 116 30.22 -0.15 -2.81
C THR A 116 29.76 1.17 -3.42
N ASP A 117 29.22 1.15 -4.64
CA ASP A 117 28.75 2.36 -5.31
C ASP A 117 27.52 2.96 -4.63
N ASP A 118 27.39 4.29 -4.74
CA ASP A 118 26.23 5.03 -4.26
C ASP A 118 25.18 5.19 -5.38
N PRO A 119 24.05 4.46 -5.34
CA PRO A 119 23.03 4.53 -6.37
C PRO A 119 22.27 5.86 -6.37
N LEU A 120 22.43 6.68 -5.33
CA LEU A 120 21.83 8.01 -5.24
C LEU A 120 22.80 9.11 -5.68
N ALA A 121 24.07 8.79 -5.94
CA ALA A 121 25.04 9.78 -6.39
C ALA A 121 24.55 10.43 -7.70
N GLY A 122 24.35 11.74 -7.67
CA GLY A 122 23.86 12.51 -8.81
C GLY A 122 22.36 12.42 -9.08
N VAL A 123 21.60 11.64 -8.30
CA VAL A 123 20.13 11.60 -8.40
C VAL A 123 19.56 12.85 -7.73
N GLN A 124 18.95 13.72 -8.53
CA GLN A 124 18.16 14.85 -8.02
C GLN A 124 16.69 14.44 -8.03
N ALA A 125 16.06 14.46 -6.85
CA ALA A 125 14.63 14.23 -6.76
C ALA A 125 13.89 15.31 -7.56
N PRO A 126 12.93 14.95 -8.42
CA PRO A 126 12.14 15.93 -9.15
C PRO A 126 11.35 16.77 -8.15
N THR A 127 11.52 18.08 -8.21
CA THR A 127 10.70 19.04 -7.48
C THR A 127 9.67 19.64 -8.42
N ALA A 128 8.41 19.67 -7.97
CA ALA A 128 7.37 20.41 -8.66
C ALA A 128 7.78 21.89 -8.67
N LYS A 129 7.94 22.46 -9.86
CA LYS A 129 8.29 23.88 -10.03
C LYS A 129 7.09 24.80 -9.81
N GLU A 130 5.89 24.28 -10.03
CA GLU A 130 4.65 25.02 -9.95
C GLU A 130 3.88 24.60 -8.71
N ALA A 131 3.21 25.58 -8.10
CA ALA A 131 2.26 25.30 -7.04
C ALA A 131 1.08 24.49 -7.64
N ASN A 132 0.56 23.53 -6.88
CA ASN A 132 -0.63 22.80 -7.28
C ASN A 132 -1.77 23.81 -7.53
N PRO A 133 -2.31 23.93 -8.76
CA PRO A 133 -3.37 24.90 -9.06
C PRO A 133 -4.66 24.58 -8.29
N ALA A 134 -4.82 23.34 -7.82
CA ALA A 134 -5.91 22.89 -6.99
C ALA A 134 -5.65 22.97 -5.48
N ALA A 135 -4.52 23.54 -5.03
CA ALA A 135 -4.15 23.55 -3.61
C ALA A 135 -5.24 24.18 -2.70
N ASN A 136 -5.93 25.20 -3.20
CA ASN A 136 -7.01 25.88 -2.47
C ASN A 136 -8.41 25.39 -2.83
N MET A 137 -8.53 24.45 -3.77
CA MET A 137 -9.82 23.92 -4.21
C MET A 137 -10.23 22.72 -3.34
N PRO A 138 -11.46 22.69 -2.80
CA PRO A 138 -11.90 21.59 -1.97
C PRO A 138 -12.01 20.31 -2.81
N SER A 139 -11.33 19.26 -2.34
CA SER A 139 -11.41 17.92 -2.93
C SER A 139 -12.82 17.36 -2.83
N HIS A 140 -13.14 16.39 -3.69
CA HIS A 140 -14.42 15.69 -3.61
C HIS A 140 -14.62 15.04 -2.23
N LEU A 141 -13.56 14.45 -1.66
CA LEU A 141 -13.62 13.84 -0.33
C LEU A 141 -13.96 14.85 0.78
N GLN A 142 -13.36 16.06 0.73
CA GLN A 142 -13.71 17.13 1.68
C GLN A 142 -15.18 17.55 1.56
N ARG A 143 -15.73 17.59 0.35
CA ARG A 143 -17.14 17.93 0.13
C ARG A 143 -18.07 16.88 0.72
N VAL A 144 -17.83 15.61 0.39
CA VAL A 144 -18.60 14.49 0.94
C VAL A 144 -18.50 14.46 2.47
N TYR A 145 -17.32 14.69 3.03
CA TYR A 145 -17.17 14.67 4.48
C TYR A 145 -17.92 15.84 5.14
N ALA A 146 -17.85 17.05 4.59
CA ALA A 146 -18.64 18.18 5.08
C ALA A 146 -20.15 17.91 5.02
N GLU A 147 -20.64 17.29 3.94
CA GLU A 147 -22.05 16.88 3.81
C GLU A 147 -22.45 15.84 4.88
N LEU A 148 -21.57 14.88 5.18
CA LEU A 148 -21.84 13.87 6.22
C LEU A 148 -21.88 14.47 7.62
N VAL A 149 -20.92 15.36 7.97
CA VAL A 149 -20.90 15.98 9.31
C VAL A 149 -21.98 17.05 9.49
N ALA A 150 -22.49 17.63 8.41
CA ALA A 150 -23.65 18.52 8.46
C ALA A 150 -24.90 17.80 8.99
N GLN A 151 -25.03 16.50 8.71
CA GLN A 151 -26.16 15.66 9.12
C GLN A 151 -26.05 15.14 10.56
N LEU A 152 -24.94 15.40 11.27
CA LEU A 152 -24.80 14.97 12.66
C LEU A 152 -25.81 15.70 13.55
N PRO A 153 -26.50 14.98 14.47
CA PRO A 153 -27.51 15.56 15.33
C PRO A 153 -26.85 16.38 16.43
N ILE A 154 -26.82 17.70 16.26
CA ILE A 154 -26.33 18.64 17.26
C ILE A 154 -27.52 19.47 17.73
N PRO A 155 -27.85 19.50 19.03
CA PRO A 155 -28.93 20.32 19.54
C PRO A 155 -28.67 21.80 19.26
N ASP A 156 -29.61 22.50 18.63
CA ASP A 156 -29.62 23.95 18.52
C ASP A 156 -30.16 24.60 19.81
N ALA A 157 -30.16 25.94 19.86
CA ALA A 157 -30.63 26.69 21.02
C ALA A 157 -32.12 26.47 21.34
N GLN A 158 -32.90 25.91 20.41
CA GLN A 158 -34.31 25.57 20.58
C GLN A 158 -34.54 24.05 20.76
N GLY A 159 -33.47 23.24 20.84
CA GLY A 159 -33.54 21.77 20.95
C GLY A 159 -33.81 21.04 19.63
N GLY A 160 -33.81 21.73 18.49
CA GLY A 160 -33.82 21.14 17.15
C GLY A 160 -32.46 20.56 16.76
N GLY A 161 -32.43 19.65 15.78
CA GLY A 161 -31.21 18.96 15.36
C GLY A 161 -30.76 19.24 13.92
N HIS A 162 -31.48 20.11 13.20
CA HIS A 162 -31.25 20.35 11.78
C HIS A 162 -30.34 21.56 11.57
N HIS A 163 -29.22 21.35 10.89
CA HIS A 163 -28.28 22.42 10.57
C HIS A 163 -28.02 22.45 9.08
N GLU A 164 -28.26 23.59 8.46
CA GLU A 164 -27.93 23.79 7.05
C GLU A 164 -26.42 24.02 6.91
N MET A 165 -25.81 23.38 5.91
CA MET A 165 -24.38 23.57 5.62
C MET A 165 -24.17 24.97 5.03
N PRO A 166 -23.23 25.78 5.56
CA PRO A 166 -22.94 27.08 4.99
C PRO A 166 -22.29 26.96 3.61
N ALA A 167 -22.23 28.07 2.87
CA ALA A 167 -21.54 28.13 1.59
C ALA A 167 -20.01 28.07 1.80
N LEU A 168 -19.40 26.91 1.58
CA LEU A 168 -17.96 26.66 1.70
C LEU A 168 -17.27 26.74 0.33
N ARG A 169 -16.14 27.43 0.22
CA ARG A 169 -15.48 27.71 -1.09
C ARG A 169 -14.07 27.17 -1.20
N THR A 170 -13.29 27.23 -0.12
CA THR A 170 -11.87 26.83 -0.12
C THR A 170 -11.66 25.55 0.67
N SER A 171 -10.57 24.82 0.40
CA SER A 171 -10.18 23.65 1.20
C SER A 171 -10.13 23.95 2.71
N LYS A 172 -9.71 25.16 3.08
CA LYS A 172 -9.64 25.61 4.48
C LYS A 172 -11.04 25.78 5.08
N ASP A 173 -12.00 26.33 4.33
CA ASP A 173 -13.38 26.48 4.79
C ASP A 173 -13.99 25.11 5.13
N TYR A 174 -13.79 24.13 4.25
CA TYR A 174 -14.26 22.75 4.46
C TYR A 174 -13.59 22.10 5.67
N GLU A 175 -12.28 22.25 5.81
CA GLU A 175 -11.53 21.70 6.95
C GLU A 175 -12.00 22.29 8.28
N SER A 176 -12.11 23.63 8.38
CA SER A 176 -12.59 24.30 9.58
C SER A 176 -14.02 23.87 9.93
N TYR A 177 -14.93 23.84 8.94
CA TYR A 177 -16.30 23.38 9.16
C TYR A 177 -16.35 21.93 9.67
N ILE A 178 -15.62 21.01 9.05
CA ILE A 178 -15.59 19.60 9.47
C ILE A 178 -15.10 19.47 10.92
N GLN A 179 -14.02 20.17 11.27
CA GLN A 179 -13.44 20.12 12.61
C GLN A 179 -14.41 20.68 13.67
N GLU A 180 -14.98 21.86 13.42
CA GLU A 180 -15.91 22.54 14.33
C GLU A 180 -17.18 21.71 14.55
N ARG A 181 -17.79 21.21 13.46
CA ARG A 181 -19.00 20.39 13.54
C ARG A 181 -18.77 19.08 14.27
N THR A 182 -17.67 18.40 13.96
CA THR A 182 -17.32 17.14 14.63
C THR A 182 -17.08 17.38 16.12
N ALA A 183 -16.41 18.47 16.50
CA ALA A 183 -16.17 18.82 17.89
C ALA A 183 -17.47 19.13 18.64
N ALA A 184 -18.37 19.92 18.03
CA ALA A 184 -19.66 20.26 18.62
C ALA A 184 -20.54 19.01 18.84
N TRP A 185 -20.57 18.08 17.88
CA TRP A 185 -21.27 16.81 18.05
C TRP A 185 -20.70 15.96 19.18
N LYS A 186 -19.37 15.78 19.24
CA LYS A 186 -18.72 15.06 20.36
C LYS A 186 -19.02 15.68 21.72
N ALA A 187 -19.03 17.01 21.80
CA ALA A 187 -19.38 17.72 23.04
C ALA A 187 -20.84 17.48 23.44
N SER A 188 -21.77 17.44 22.47
CA SER A 188 -23.19 17.14 22.73
C SER A 188 -23.43 15.72 23.23
N GLU A 189 -22.65 14.74 22.76
CA GLU A 189 -22.72 13.35 23.24
C GLU A 189 -22.15 13.19 24.65
N THR A 190 -21.18 14.03 25.04
CA THR A 190 -20.59 14.00 26.39
C THR A 190 -21.49 14.69 27.44
N ALA A 191 -22.37 15.58 26.99
CA ALA A 191 -23.32 16.30 27.84
C ALA A 191 -24.64 15.54 28.10
N ARG A 192 -24.80 14.35 27.49
CA ARG A 192 -25.90 13.40 27.74
C ARG A 192 -25.55 12.42 28.84
#